data_AF-A0AAD5MT98-F1
#
_entry.id   AF-A0AAD5MT98-F1
#
_cell.length_a   1.000
_cell.length_b   1.000
_cell.length_c   1.000
_cell.angle_alpha   90.00
_cell.angle_beta   90.00
_cell.angle_gamma   90.00
#
_symmetry.space_group_name_H-M   'P 1'
#
loop_
_entity.id
_entity.type
_entity.pdbx_description
1 polymer ?
#
loop_
_entity_poly.entity_id
_entity_poly.type
_entity_poly.pdbx_seq_one_letter_code
_entity_poly.pdbx_strand_id
1 'polypeptide(L)'
;MDRIDSCIYVGSTVTGICPKNGRNAKDCQEVAKPINSEHLSLSGTLTTTNIIMANWSRSMWQNVVDRALRMLRSGPFGSHLYTVTVTVS
;
A
#
# COMPACT_ATOMS: atom_id res chain seq x y z
N MET A 1 -27.16 10.26 -5.15
CA MET A 1 -27.09 8.78 -5.13
C MET A 1 -25.64 8.36 -5.20
N ASP A 2 -25.11 7.85 -4.09
CA ASP A 2 -23.74 7.37 -3.97
C ASP A 2 -23.40 6.31 -5.02
N ARG A 3 -22.26 6.51 -5.69
CA ARG A 3 -21.69 5.59 -6.67
C ARG A 3 -20.89 4.53 -5.92
N ILE A 4 -21.40 3.30 -5.85
CA ILE A 4 -20.64 2.17 -5.28
C ILE A 4 -20.07 1.37 -6.45
N ASP A 5 -18.78 1.57 -6.73
CA ASP A 5 -17.99 0.66 -7.56
C ASP A 5 -17.78 -0.66 -6.79
N SER A 6 -17.88 -1.80 -7.46
CA SER A 6 -17.71 -3.12 -6.82
C SER A 6 -16.25 -3.59 -6.90
N CYS A 7 -15.72 -4.20 -5.85
CA CYS A 7 -14.34 -4.69 -5.81
C CYS A 7 -14.25 -6.19 -6.18
N ILE A 8 -13.21 -6.57 -6.92
CA ILE A 8 -12.87 -7.97 -7.20
C ILE A 8 -11.87 -8.43 -6.14
N TYR A 9 -12.17 -9.55 -5.48
CA TYR A 9 -11.33 -10.15 -4.45
C TYR A 9 -10.72 -11.47 -4.93
N VAL A 10 -9.44 -11.68 -4.65
CA VAL A 10 -8.78 -12.98 -4.70
C VAL A 10 -8.31 -13.30 -3.28
N GLY A 11 -8.93 -14.28 -2.63
CA GLY A 11 -8.78 -14.49 -1.20
C GLY A 11 -9.29 -13.28 -0.42
N SER A 12 -8.43 -12.66 0.38
CA SER A 12 -8.72 -11.43 1.15
C SER A 12 -8.23 -10.14 0.49
N THR A 13 -7.73 -10.21 -0.75
CA THR A 13 -7.04 -9.09 -1.41
C THR A 13 -7.89 -8.55 -2.55
N VAL A 14 -8.10 -7.23 -2.59
CA VAL A 14 -8.72 -6.56 -3.73
C VAL A 14 -7.72 -6.55 -4.88
N THR A 15 -8.09 -7.11 -6.03
CA THR A 15 -7.23 -7.21 -7.22
C THR A 15 -7.69 -6.35 -8.39
N GLY A 16 -8.90 -5.79 -8.32
CA GLY A 16 -9.43 -4.95 -9.40
C GLY A 16 -10.72 -4.24 -9.00
N ILE A 17 -11.03 -3.17 -9.75
CA ILE A 17 -12.26 -2.40 -9.58
C ILE A 17 -13.19 -2.72 -10.74
N CYS A 18 -14.42 -3.06 -10.41
CA CYS A 18 -15.47 -3.37 -11.36
C CYS A 18 -16.27 -2.12 -11.68
N PRO A 19 -16.17 -1.57 -12.90
CA PRO A 19 -17.02 -0.47 -13.31
C PRO A 19 -18.48 -0.95 -13.44
N LYS A 20 -19.42 -0.06 -13.09
CA LYS A 20 -20.88 -0.27 -13.03
C LYS A 20 -21.58 -0.93 -14.24
N ASN A 21 -20.86 -1.16 -15.34
CA ASN A 21 -21.37 -1.74 -16.59
C ASN A 21 -21.34 -3.28 -16.60
N GLY A 22 -20.65 -3.93 -15.65
CA GLY A 22 -20.71 -5.38 -15.50
C GLY A 22 -22.06 -5.79 -14.93
N ARG A 23 -22.95 -6.35 -15.75
CA ARG A 23 -24.29 -6.79 -15.32
C ARG A 23 -24.20 -7.95 -14.32
N ASN A 24 -23.14 -8.75 -14.44
CA ASN A 24 -22.94 -10.01 -13.73
C ASN A 24 -21.46 -10.13 -13.29
N ALA A 25 -21.16 -10.99 -12.31
CA ALA A 25 -19.78 -11.24 -11.83
C ALA A 25 -18.80 -11.72 -12.92
N LYS A 26 -19.32 -12.34 -14.00
CA LYS A 26 -18.51 -12.78 -15.15
C LYS A 26 -18.08 -11.62 -16.05
N ASP A 27 -19.00 -10.74 -16.42
CA ASP A 27 -18.69 -9.52 -17.20
C ASP A 27 -17.66 -8.65 -16.47
N CYS A 28 -17.78 -8.61 -15.15
CA CYS A 28 -16.90 -7.86 -14.26
C CYS A 28 -15.42 -8.27 -14.39
N GLN A 29 -15.12 -9.55 -14.59
CA GLN A 29 -13.74 -10.02 -14.80
C GLN A 29 -13.17 -9.53 -16.14
N GLU A 30 -14.01 -9.39 -17.17
CA GLU A 30 -13.59 -8.94 -18.51
C GLU A 30 -13.41 -7.42 -18.60
N VAL A 31 -14.18 -6.64 -17.81
CA VAL A 31 -14.11 -5.16 -17.80
C VAL A 31 -13.40 -4.58 -16.58
N ALA A 32 -12.76 -5.43 -15.78
CA ALA A 32 -12.05 -5.03 -14.56
C ALA A 32 -10.99 -3.99 -14.86
N LYS A 33 -10.99 -2.89 -14.09
CA LYS A 33 -9.93 -1.89 -14.15
C LYS A 33 -8.87 -2.19 -13.09
N PRO A 34 -7.59 -1.92 -13.40
CA PRO A 34 -6.54 -2.00 -12.40
C PRO A 34 -6.80 -0.98 -11.28
N ILE A 35 -6.39 -1.33 -10.07
CA ILE A 35 -6.45 -0.42 -8.91
C ILE A 35 -5.49 0.74 -9.15
N ASN A 36 -5.93 1.97 -8.89
CA ASN A 36 -5.06 3.14 -8.98
C ASN A 36 -3.82 2.96 -8.08
N SER A 37 -2.64 3.32 -8.58
CA SER A 37 -1.36 3.18 -7.87
C SER A 37 -1.33 3.93 -6.53
N GLU A 38 -2.11 5.00 -6.39
CA GLU A 38 -2.27 5.73 -5.13
C GLU A 38 -2.79 4.84 -3.99
N HIS A 39 -3.73 3.94 -4.27
CA HIS A 39 -4.25 2.97 -3.29
C HIS A 39 -3.30 1.79 -3.03
N LEU A 40 -2.26 1.66 -3.85
CA LEU A 40 -1.20 0.66 -3.70
C LEU A 40 0.03 1.24 -2.98
N SER A 41 -0.02 2.53 -2.61
CA SER A 41 1.05 3.22 -1.91
C SER A 41 0.72 3.40 -0.43
N LEU A 42 1.67 3.05 0.43
CA LEU A 42 1.63 3.39 1.85
C LEU A 42 2.69 4.45 2.12
N SER A 43 2.28 5.59 2.68
CA SER A 43 3.17 6.66 3.13
C SER A 43 2.97 6.92 4.62
N GLY A 44 4.02 7.43 5.27
CA GLY A 44 3.99 7.76 6.68
C GLY A 44 5.15 8.66 7.05
N THR A 45 4.95 9.46 8.10
CA THR A 45 5.97 10.35 8.66
C THR A 45 6.38 9.83 10.02
N LEU A 46 7.69 9.71 10.25
CA LEU A 46 8.22 9.35 11.55
C LEU A 46 8.71 10.63 12.25
N THR A 47 8.12 10.94 13.40
CA THR A 47 8.54 12.06 14.24
C THR A 47 9.19 11.52 15.51
N THR A 48 10.32 12.11 15.90
CA THR A 48 10.99 11.77 17.16
C THR A 48 11.09 13.00 18.03
N THR A 49 10.91 12.83 19.34
CA THR A 49 11.20 13.84 20.37
C THR A 49 12.56 13.59 21.03
N ASN A 50 13.23 12.49 20.68
CA ASN A 50 14.53 12.15 21.24
C ASN A 50 15.64 12.93 20.53
N ILE A 51 16.34 13.78 21.29
CA ILE A 51 17.37 14.67 20.75
C ILE A 51 18.56 13.94 20.13
N ILE A 52 18.86 12.71 20.58
CA ILE A 52 19.92 11.89 19.99
C ILE A 52 19.48 11.44 18.60
N MET A 53 18.25 10.93 18.45
CA MET A 53 17.70 10.51 17.17
C MET A 53 17.49 11.68 16.20
N ALA A 54 17.18 12.87 16.70
CA ALA A 54 17.09 14.07 15.87
C ALA A 54 18.42 14.42 15.18
N ASN A 55 19.55 14.10 15.82
CA ASN A 55 20.89 14.32 15.29
C ASN A 55 21.44 13.13 14.48
N TRP A 56 20.64 12.10 14.24
CA TRP A 56 21.06 10.96 13.44
C TRP A 56 21.29 11.32 11.97
N SER A 57 22.31 10.72 11.38
CA SER A 57 22.54 10.83 9.94
C SER A 57 21.39 10.19 9.15
N ARG A 58 21.25 10.56 7.87
CA ARG A 58 20.30 9.90 6.97
C ARG A 58 20.49 8.38 6.91
N SER A 59 21.74 7.89 6.96
CA SER A 59 22.04 6.46 6.97
C SER A 59 21.56 5.74 8.23
N MET A 60 21.62 6.38 9.39
CA MET A 60 21.05 5.83 10.63
C MET A 60 19.53 5.74 10.56
N TRP A 61 18.86 6.78 10.05
CA TRP A 61 17.42 6.75 9.79
C TRP A 61 17.03 5.66 8.79
N GLN A 62 17.82 5.49 7.72
CA GLN A 62 17.60 4.45 6.74
C GLN A 62 17.56 3.05 7.38
N ASN A 63 18.47 2.76 8.32
CA ASN A 63 18.47 1.47 9.03
C ASN A 63 17.17 1.21 9.81
N VAL A 64 16.58 2.25 10.42
CA VAL A 64 15.29 2.12 11.13
C VAL A 64 14.18 1.80 10.15
N VAL A 65 14.11 2.54 9.04
CA VAL A 65 13.03 2.36 8.07
C VAL A 65 13.18 1.03 7.33
N ASP A 66 14.38 0.59 7.01
CA ASP A 66 14.64 -0.74 6.43
C ASP A 66 14.23 -1.89 7.38
N ARG A 67 14.31 -1.66 8.70
CA ARG A 67 13.80 -2.61 9.68
C ARG A 67 12.28 -2.61 9.74
N ALA A 68 11.65 -1.44 9.72
CA ALA A 68 10.20 -1.33 9.62
C ALA A 68 9.68 -2.01 8.34
N LEU A 69 10.37 -1.82 7.21
CA LEU A 69 10.07 -2.50 5.95
C LEU A 69 10.14 -4.02 6.08
N ARG A 70 11.22 -4.55 6.70
CA ARG A 70 11.36 -5.98 6.93
C ARG A 70 10.20 -6.54 7.77
N MET A 71 9.78 -5.81 8.81
CA MET A 71 8.64 -6.21 9.65
C MET A 71 7.32 -6.22 8.86
N LEU A 72 7.08 -5.19 8.05
CA LEU A 72 5.90 -5.12 7.19
C LEU A 72 5.89 -6.26 6.16
N ARG A 73 7.06 -6.60 5.61
CA ARG A 73 7.24 -7.71 4.67
C ARG A 73 7.11 -9.09 5.30
N SER A 74 7.51 -9.27 6.56
CA SER A 74 7.31 -10.53 7.28
C SER A 74 5.87 -10.71 7.79
N GLY A 75 5.09 -9.63 7.79
CA GLY A 75 3.71 -9.62 8.26
C GLY A 75 2.69 -10.02 7.19
N PRO A 76 1.38 -9.87 7.48
CA PRO A 76 0.30 -10.24 6.57
C PRO A 76 0.28 -9.45 5.24
N PHE A 77 1.07 -8.38 5.14
CA PHE A 77 1.17 -7.54 3.95
C PHE A 77 2.35 -7.93 3.02
N GLY A 78 3.15 -8.93 3.40
CA GLY A 78 4.40 -9.28 2.73
C GLY A 78 4.28 -9.62 1.25
N SER A 79 3.27 -10.39 0.87
CA SER A 79 3.01 -10.79 -0.52
C SER A 79 2.49 -9.65 -1.40
N HIS A 80 2.14 -8.49 -0.81
CA HIS A 80 1.49 -7.38 -1.51
C HIS A 80 2.31 -6.09 -1.49
N LEU A 81 3.49 -6.08 -0.85
CA LEU A 81 4.40 -4.94 -0.77
C LEU A 81 5.57 -5.08 -1.76
N TYR A 82 5.35 -4.56 -2.96
CA TYR A 82 6.33 -4.62 -4.06
C TYR A 82 7.49 -3.61 -3.90
N THR A 83 7.17 -2.35 -3.59
CA THR A 83 8.14 -1.23 -3.54
C THR A 83 7.88 -0.35 -2.32
N VAL A 84 8.95 0.08 -1.65
CA VAL A 84 8.88 1.06 -0.57
C VAL A 84 10.02 2.06 -0.75
N THR A 85 9.68 3.35 -0.68
CA THR A 85 10.63 4.46 -0.82
C THR A 85 10.68 5.24 0.48
N VAL A 86 11.88 5.55 0.93
CA VAL A 86 12.13 6.27 2.19
C VAL A 86 12.70 7.63 1.86
N THR A 87 12.05 8.68 2.35
CA THR A 87 12.54 10.05 2.22
C THR A 87 12.81 10.59 3.62
N VAL A 88 14.06 10.96 3.88
CA VAL A 88 14.47 11.66 5.11
C VAL A 88 14.63 13.14 4.74
N SER A 89 13.69 13.97 5.19
CA SER A 89 13.68 15.44 4.98
C SER A 89 14.18 16.17 6.21
#